data_AF-A0A349IND0-F1
#
_entry.id   AF-A0A349IND0-F1
#
_cell.length_a   1.000
_cell.length_b   1.000
_cell.length_c   1.000
_cell.angle_alpha   90.00
_cell.angle_beta   90.00
_cell.angle_gamma   90.00
#
_symmetry.space_group_name_H-M   'P 1'
#
loop_
_entity.id
_entity.type
_entity.pdbx_description
1 polymer ?
#
loop_
_entity_poly.entity_id
_entity_poly.type
_entity_poly.pdbx_seq_one_letter_code
_entity_poly.pdbx_strand_id
1 'polypeptide(L)'
;MSERVQEEKHSLMKDMTSGNPTALILGFAIPMLLGTLFQQFYSMVDTIIVGRLLGVDALAGVGSTGAVNFMINGFVIGTCSGFAIPVAQRFGAQDFSGLRRYVANIIWLTLGLAAVITVIIGFLT
;
A
#
# COMPACT_ATOMS: atom_id res chain seq x y z
N MET A 1 -28.61 -38.56 -0.25
CA MET A 1 -27.27 -38.90 0.29
C MET A 1 -26.21 -38.57 -0.76
N SER A 2 -26.07 -37.29 -1.12
CA SER A 2 -25.00 -36.80 -2.02
C SER A 2 -24.79 -35.26 -1.98
N GLU A 3 -25.57 -34.50 -1.22
CA GLU A 3 -25.45 -33.01 -1.19
C GLU A 3 -24.87 -32.44 0.12
N ARG A 4 -24.47 -33.29 1.09
CA ARG A 4 -23.93 -32.83 2.39
C ARG A 4 -22.39 -32.73 2.46
N VAL A 5 -21.70 -32.71 1.31
CA VAL A 5 -20.23 -32.81 1.26
C VAL A 5 -19.58 -31.60 0.55
N GLN A 6 -20.22 -30.43 0.54
CA GLN A 6 -19.63 -29.27 -0.13
C GLN A 6 -19.83 -27.91 0.58
N GLU A 7 -19.95 -27.93 1.91
CA GLU A 7 -19.88 -26.71 2.74
C GLU A 7 -18.50 -26.51 3.39
N GLU A 8 -17.46 -27.19 2.91
CA GLU A 8 -16.07 -26.96 3.34
C GLU A 8 -15.28 -26.19 2.26
N LYS A 9 -15.89 -25.16 1.66
CA LYS A 9 -15.21 -24.29 0.70
C LYS A 9 -14.62 -23.08 1.42
N HIS A 10 -13.54 -23.35 2.14
CA HIS A 10 -12.41 -22.44 2.38
C HIS A 10 -12.73 -20.94 2.17
N SER A 11 -13.36 -20.31 3.17
CA SER A 11 -13.56 -18.85 3.17
C SER A 11 -12.20 -18.18 3.36
N LEU A 12 -11.52 -17.90 2.24
CA LEU A 12 -10.28 -17.10 2.17
C LEU A 12 -10.45 -15.65 2.68
N MET A 13 -11.66 -15.25 3.05
CA MET A 13 -11.94 -13.98 3.71
C MET A 13 -12.38 -14.25 5.14
N LYS A 14 -11.44 -14.09 6.08
CA LYS A 14 -11.73 -14.05 7.51
C LYS A 14 -12.62 -12.85 7.78
N ASP A 15 -13.86 -13.11 8.15
CA ASP A 15 -14.84 -12.07 8.45
C ASP A 15 -14.35 -11.26 9.65
N MET A 16 -13.98 -9.99 9.41
CA MET A 16 -13.36 -9.14 10.43
C MET A 16 -14.38 -8.46 11.36
N THR A 17 -15.66 -8.78 11.19
CA THR A 17 -16.82 -8.19 11.89
C THR A 17 -17.45 -9.12 12.94
N SER A 18 -17.02 -10.39 13.03
CA SER A 18 -17.54 -11.35 14.00
C SER A 18 -16.41 -12.07 14.74
N GLY A 19 -16.26 -11.79 16.04
CA GLY A 19 -15.29 -12.43 16.92
C GLY A 19 -14.70 -11.50 17.98
N ASN A 20 -13.72 -12.00 18.74
CA ASN A 20 -13.02 -11.21 19.76
C ASN A 20 -12.07 -10.20 19.06
N PRO A 21 -12.32 -8.88 19.14
CA PRO A 21 -11.61 -7.86 18.36
C PRO A 21 -10.10 -7.88 18.59
N THR A 22 -9.64 -8.25 19.79
CA THR A 22 -8.22 -8.32 20.14
C THR A 22 -7.45 -9.37 19.34
N ALA A 23 -8.01 -10.57 19.15
CA ALA A 23 -7.37 -11.65 18.38
C ALA A 23 -7.36 -11.37 16.86
N LEU A 24 -8.37 -10.66 16.36
CA LEU A 24 -8.46 -10.24 14.96
C LEU A 24 -7.46 -9.13 14.63
N ILE A 25 -7.38 -8.12 15.50
CA ILE A 25 -6.42 -7.02 15.36
C ILE A 25 -5.00 -7.58 15.44
N LEU A 26 -4.68 -8.45 16.40
CA LEU A 26 -3.35 -9.07 16.47
C LEU A 26 -3.05 -9.93 15.22
N GLY A 27 -4.01 -10.73 14.76
CA GLY A 27 -3.85 -11.58 13.58
C GLY A 27 -3.64 -10.81 12.28
N PHE A 28 -4.17 -9.59 12.16
CA PHE A 28 -3.95 -8.71 11.01
C PHE A 28 -2.73 -7.80 11.18
N ALA A 29 -2.48 -7.33 12.40
CA ALA A 29 -1.37 -6.43 12.72
C ALA A 29 0.00 -7.14 12.60
N ILE A 30 0.11 -8.41 13.00
CA ILE A 30 1.37 -9.17 12.89
C ILE A 30 1.89 -9.23 11.43
N PRO A 31 1.09 -9.68 10.44
CA PRO A 31 1.54 -9.68 9.05
C PRO A 31 1.74 -8.27 8.49
N MET A 32 0.96 -7.27 8.92
CA MET A 32 1.19 -5.87 8.50
C MET A 32 2.52 -5.31 9.03
N LEU A 33 2.84 -5.59 10.30
CA LEU A 33 4.09 -5.20 10.95
C LEU A 33 5.28 -5.88 10.28
N LEU A 34 5.18 -7.19 10.00
CA LEU A 34 6.19 -7.91 9.24
C LEU A 34 6.38 -7.29 7.85
N GLY A 35 5.30 -7.01 7.12
CA GLY A 35 5.37 -6.36 5.81
C GLY A 35 6.10 -5.02 5.86
N THR A 36 5.77 -4.18 6.84
CA THR A 36 6.42 -2.88 7.03
C THR A 36 7.90 -3.04 7.42
N LEU A 37 8.23 -4.03 8.26
CA LEU A 37 9.59 -4.36 8.64
C LEU A 37 10.42 -4.84 7.44
N PHE A 38 9.85 -5.74 6.62
CA PHE A 38 10.49 -6.22 5.40
C PHE A 38 10.69 -5.10 4.37
N GLN A 39 9.73 -4.17 4.25
CA GLN A 39 9.88 -2.99 3.40
C GLN A 39 11.04 -2.09 3.88
N GLN A 40 11.19 -1.92 5.19
CA GLN A 40 12.31 -1.18 5.76
C GLN A 40 13.65 -1.90 5.55
N PHE A 41 13.68 -3.23 5.70
CA PHE A 41 14.85 -4.05 5.38
C PHE A 41 15.23 -3.94 3.91
N TYR A 42 14.26 -3.96 2.98
CA TYR A 42 14.53 -3.78 1.56
C TYR A 42 15.19 -2.43 1.29
N SER A 43 14.63 -1.36 1.84
CA SER A 43 15.18 0.00 1.69
C SER A 43 16.61 0.12 2.27
N MET A 44 16.87 -0.57 3.40
CA MET A 44 18.20 -0.63 4.01
C MET A 44 19.18 -1.43 3.15
N VAL A 45 18.77 -2.60 2.67
CA VAL A 45 19.59 -3.48 1.84
C VAL A 45 19.91 -2.81 0.51
N ASP A 46 18.94 -2.14 -0.13
CA ASP A 46 19.14 -1.40 -1.38
C ASP A 46 20.20 -0.30 -1.21
N THR A 47 20.11 0.47 -0.10
CA THR A 47 21.11 1.48 0.24
C THR A 47 22.51 0.87 0.49
N ILE A 48 22.59 -0.27 1.19
CA ILE A 48 23.86 -0.95 1.46
C ILE A 48 24.45 -1.56 0.19
N ILE A 49 23.62 -2.16 -0.67
CA ILE A 49 24.03 -2.76 -1.94
C ILE A 49 24.55 -1.66 -2.87
N VAL A 50 23.81 -0.57 -3.05
CA VAL A 50 24.28 0.56 -3.89
C VAL A 50 25.57 1.17 -3.32
N GLY A 51 25.67 1.27 -2.00
CA GLY A 51 26.89 1.71 -1.33
C GLY A 51 28.12 0.83 -1.55
N ARG A 52 27.93 -0.50 -1.56
CA ARG A 52 29.03 -1.46 -1.73
C ARG A 52 29.36 -1.74 -3.20
N LEU A 53 28.38 -1.76 -4.10
CA LEU A 53 28.60 -2.08 -5.52
C LEU A 53 29.10 -0.87 -6.33
N LEU A 54 28.63 0.34 -6.03
CA LEU A 54 28.89 1.53 -6.84
C LEU A 54 29.82 2.54 -6.14
N GLY A 55 30.19 2.31 -4.87
CA GLY A 55 31.17 3.10 -4.11
C GLY A 55 30.59 4.32 -3.38
N VAL A 56 31.45 5.05 -2.66
CA VAL A 56 31.07 6.24 -1.86
C VAL A 56 30.43 7.36 -2.70
N ASP A 57 30.79 7.50 -3.97
CA ASP A 57 30.20 8.48 -4.89
C ASP A 57 28.75 8.13 -5.25
N ALA A 58 28.45 6.84 -5.44
CA ALA A 58 27.08 6.40 -5.66
C ALA A 58 26.26 6.44 -4.38
N LEU A 59 26.84 6.15 -3.21
CA LEU A 59 26.16 6.33 -1.92
C LEU A 59 25.84 7.82 -1.65
N ALA A 60 26.76 8.72 -2.00
CA ALA A 60 26.51 10.17 -1.99
C ALA A 60 25.41 10.56 -3.01
N GLY A 61 25.39 9.89 -4.17
CA GLY A 61 24.30 9.96 -5.14
C GLY A 61 22.94 9.53 -4.55
N VAL A 62 22.83 8.34 -3.95
CA VAL A 62 21.58 7.89 -3.31
C VAL A 62 21.19 8.79 -2.13
N GLY A 63 22.16 9.36 -1.42
CA GLY A 63 21.91 10.37 -0.38
C GLY A 63 21.29 11.65 -0.95
N SER A 64 21.81 12.15 -2.08
CA SER A 64 21.28 13.32 -2.79
C SER A 64 19.90 13.04 -3.40
N THR A 65 19.73 11.89 -4.07
CA THR A 65 18.44 11.42 -4.58
C THR A 65 17.49 10.97 -3.45
N GLY A 66 17.99 10.84 -2.22
CA GLY A 66 17.22 10.43 -1.05
C GLY A 66 16.11 11.42 -0.73
N ALA A 67 16.37 12.73 -0.86
CA ALA A 67 15.36 13.77 -0.70
C ALA A 67 14.24 13.66 -1.76
N VAL A 68 14.60 13.37 -3.01
CA VAL A 68 13.65 13.17 -4.12
C VAL A 68 12.82 11.89 -3.90
N ASN A 69 13.46 10.78 -3.53
CA ASN A 69 12.78 9.54 -3.17
C ASN A 69 11.83 9.73 -1.98
N PHE A 70 12.23 10.49 -0.96
CA PHE A 70 11.38 10.78 0.19
C PHE A 70 10.17 11.62 -0.20
N MET A 71 10.35 12.61 -1.07
CA MET A 71 9.26 13.44 -1.60
C MET A 71 8.27 12.60 -2.42
N ILE A 72 8.76 11.77 -3.35
CA ILE A 72 7.94 10.89 -4.18
C ILE A 72 7.21 9.86 -3.31
N ASN A 73 7.93 9.16 -2.43
CA ASN A 73 7.34 8.15 -1.55
C ASN A 73 6.34 8.76 -0.56
N GLY A 74 6.66 9.93 0.01
CA GLY A 74 5.74 10.68 0.86
C GLY A 74 4.47 11.09 0.12
N PHE A 75 4.60 11.48 -1.15
CA PHE A 75 3.44 11.78 -2.00
C PHE A 75 2.58 10.54 -2.28
N VAL A 76 3.21 9.41 -2.62
CA VAL A 76 2.52 8.13 -2.85
C VAL A 76 1.78 7.67 -1.59
N ILE A 77 2.45 7.68 -0.44
CA ILE A 77 1.84 7.31 0.85
C ILE A 77 0.69 8.27 1.20
N GLY A 78 0.90 9.58 1.06
CA GLY A 78 -0.15 10.57 1.34
C GLY A 78 -1.38 10.40 0.46
N THR A 79 -1.18 10.10 -0.81
CA THR A 79 -2.26 9.82 -1.77
C THR A 79 -3.00 8.53 -1.42
N CYS A 80 -2.25 7.44 -1.16
CA CYS A 80 -2.82 6.17 -0.72
C CYS A 80 -3.64 6.30 0.57
N SER A 81 -3.10 6.98 1.60
CA SER A 81 -3.79 7.19 2.87
C SER A 81 -5.02 8.10 2.72
N GLY A 82 -4.96 9.13 1.87
CA GLY A 82 -6.09 10.00 1.58
C GLY A 82 -7.26 9.26 0.93
N PHE A 83 -6.97 8.28 0.05
CA PHE A 83 -7.99 7.45 -0.58
C PHE A 83 -8.44 6.25 0.27
N ALA A 84 -7.59 5.76 1.18
CA ALA A 84 -7.93 4.63 2.04
C ALA A 84 -9.12 4.94 2.97
N ILE A 85 -9.27 6.18 3.44
CA ILE A 85 -10.35 6.60 4.36
C ILE A 85 -11.75 6.44 3.73
N PRO A 86 -12.09 7.10 2.60
CA PRO A 86 -13.41 6.96 1.99
C PRO A 86 -13.67 5.54 1.46
N VAL A 87 -12.63 4.83 1.01
CA VAL A 87 -12.74 3.43 0.57
C VAL A 87 -13.08 2.52 1.75
N ALA A 88 -12.42 2.67 2.89
CA ALA A 88 -12.70 1.88 4.09
C ALA A 88 -14.11 2.13 4.63
N GLN A 89 -14.58 3.39 4.62
CA GLN A 89 -15.94 3.74 5.04
C GLN A 89 -17.01 3.14 4.11
N ARG A 90 -16.81 3.20 2.79
CA ARG A 90 -17.71 2.60 1.78
C ARG A 90 -17.73 1.08 1.86
N PHE A 91 -16.57 0.46 2.07
CA PHE A 91 -16.44 -0.98 2.24
C PHE A 91 -17.12 -1.47 3.53
N GLY A 92 -16.97 -0.73 4.63
CA GLY A 92 -17.65 -1.02 5.89
C GLY A 92 -19.17 -0.87 5.84
N ALA A 93 -19.70 -0.02 4.95
CA ALA A 93 -21.13 0.17 4.74
C ALA A 93 -21.79 -0.90 3.82
N GLN A 94 -21.03 -1.90 3.34
CA GLN A 94 -21.48 -3.00 2.45
C GLN A 94 -22.17 -2.57 1.13
N ASP A 95 -22.04 -1.31 0.70
CA ASP A 95 -22.52 -0.86 -0.60
C ASP A 95 -21.47 -1.13 -1.70
N PHE A 96 -21.38 -2.40 -2.11
CA PHE A 96 -20.45 -2.85 -3.16
C PHE A 96 -20.74 -2.23 -4.54
N SER A 97 -21.98 -1.79 -4.77
CA SER A 97 -22.40 -1.17 -6.03
C SER A 97 -21.83 0.26 -6.17
N GLY A 98 -21.94 1.04 -5.10
CA GLY A 98 -21.30 2.34 -4.98
C GLY A 98 -19.79 2.25 -4.91
N LEU A 99 -19.25 1.22 -4.24
CA LEU A 99 -17.81 0.98 -4.10
C LEU A 99 -17.13 0.79 -5.47
N ARG A 100 -17.69 -0.04 -6.36
CA ARG A 100 -17.08 -0.29 -7.68
C ARG A 100 -17.00 0.96 -8.54
N ARG A 101 -18.03 1.81 -8.48
CA ARG A 101 -18.07 3.09 -9.20
C ARG A 101 -17.14 4.14 -8.58
N TYR A 102 -17.03 4.15 -7.25
CA TYR A 102 -16.07 4.99 -6.53
C TYR A 102 -14.63 4.59 -6.80
N VAL A 103 -14.30 3.29 -6.74
CA VAL A 103 -12.97 2.77 -7.03
C VAL A 103 -12.57 3.12 -8.47
N ALA A 104 -13.47 2.98 -9.45
CA ALA A 104 -13.21 3.42 -10.81
C ALA A 104 -12.90 4.92 -10.90
N ASN A 105 -13.71 5.77 -10.26
CA ASN A 105 -13.47 7.22 -10.24
C ASN A 105 -12.18 7.59 -9.51
N ILE A 106 -11.85 6.90 -8.40
CA ILE A 106 -10.61 7.09 -7.64
C ILE A 106 -9.41 6.72 -8.51
N ILE A 107 -9.45 5.62 -9.25
CA ILE A 107 -8.37 5.23 -10.16
C ILE A 107 -8.12 6.33 -11.19
N TRP A 108 -9.17 6.88 -11.80
CA TRP A 108 -9.05 8.00 -12.75
C TRP A 108 -8.49 9.27 -12.10
N LEU A 109 -8.94 9.60 -10.89
CA LEU A 109 -8.47 10.77 -10.14
C LEU A 109 -6.99 10.63 -9.74
N THR A 110 -6.60 9.46 -9.25
CA THR A 110 -5.22 9.12 -8.88
C THR A 110 -4.31 9.12 -10.10
N LEU A 111 -4.75 8.59 -11.25
CA LEU A 111 -4.00 8.65 -12.51
C LEU A 111 -3.80 10.10 -12.98
N GLY A 112 -4.84 10.92 -12.91
CA GLY A 112 -4.74 12.35 -13.24
C GLY A 112 -3.78 13.10 -12.32
N LEU A 113 -3.88 12.88 -11.01
CA LEU A 113 -3.00 13.49 -10.01
C LEU A 113 -1.54 13.04 -10.18
N ALA A 114 -1.32 11.75 -10.44
CA ALA A 114 -0.01 11.18 -10.69
C ALA A 114 0.62 11.73 -11.99
N ALA A 115 -0.17 11.91 -13.05
CA ALA A 115 0.29 12.52 -14.30
C ALA A 115 0.70 13.99 -14.09
N VAL A 116 -0.12 14.77 -13.38
CA VAL A 116 0.19 16.17 -13.04
C VAL A 116 1.50 16.28 -12.27
N ILE A 117 1.71 15.40 -11.30
CA ILE A 117 2.91 15.44 -10.45
C ILE A 117 4.15 14.97 -11.19
N THR A 118 4.01 13.95 -12.04
CA THR A 118 5.09 13.53 -12.94
C THR A 118 5.52 14.67 -13.85
N VAL A 119 4.56 15.43 -14.40
CA VAL A 119 4.85 16.58 -15.26
C VAL A 119 5.52 17.71 -14.46
N ILE A 120 5.01 18.05 -13.27
CA ILE A 120 5.58 19.13 -12.44
C ILE A 120 7.02 18.79 -12.01
N ILE A 121 7.25 17.57 -11.53
CA ILE A 121 8.59 17.13 -11.09
C ILE A 121 9.54 17.03 -12.29
N GLY A 122 9.08 16.48 -13.42
CA GLY A 122 9.88 16.36 -14.64
C GLY A 122 10.18 17.70 -15.34
N PHE A 123 9.40 18.75 -15.09
CA PHE A 123 9.69 20.11 -15.59
C PHE A 123 10.57 20.92 -14.63
N LEU A 124 10.58 20.57 -13.34
CA LEU A 124 11.33 21.26 -12.29
C LEU A 124 12.74 20.68 -12.08
N THR A 125 12.97 19.42 -12.49
CA THR A 125 14.27 18.73 -12.48
C THR A 125 15.00 18.94 -13.81
#